data_AF-A0A453SH95-F1
#
_entry.id   AF-A0A453SH95-F1
#
_cell.length_a   1.000
_cell.length_b   1.000
_cell.length_c   1.000
_cell.angle_alpha   90.00
_cell.angle_beta   90.00
_cell.angle_gamma   90.00
#
_symmetry.space_group_name_H-M   'P 1'
#
loop_
_entity.id
_entity.type
_entity.pdbx_description
1 polymer ?
#
loop_
_entity_poly.entity_id
_entity_poly.type
_entity_poly.pdbx_seq_one_letter_code
_entity_poly.pdbx_strand_id
1 'polypeptide(L)'
;PAMAPSADAAAPAPTPPLVPLIATQLKFLLTNSSLPIKVVQIWSGCSSGRYADRFTLGIPFCLDYVYWDFLYNAMHPKVAPDVIFGQGDEGFQPLVDYDESGNGGKSCLAHWDYRDPGGLLCLVEELRLLYIEYQKKLVEKVDDARLKFEISTVLAKEGIEVSMVSSTGRSDEVKFAVPLLDLDLKMMVPGCPWKLPQKIHLQGFCHAFDNGQLGYFAGHISG
;
A
#
# COMPACT_ATOMS: atom_id res chain seq x y z
N PRO A 1 7.19 51.65 -24.02
CA PRO A 1 7.50 50.24 -24.38
C PRO A 1 7.13 49.30 -23.22
N ALA A 2 5.95 48.68 -23.30
CA ALA A 2 5.49 47.71 -22.32
C ALA A 2 6.14 46.34 -22.61
N MET A 3 6.79 45.74 -21.61
CA MET A 3 7.27 44.36 -21.66
C MET A 3 6.07 43.42 -21.60
N ALA A 4 5.92 42.57 -22.61
CA ALA A 4 4.97 41.48 -22.62
C ALA A 4 5.43 40.35 -21.67
N PRO A 5 4.53 39.72 -20.91
CA PRO A 5 4.84 38.48 -20.21
C PRO A 5 4.84 37.30 -21.20
N SER A 6 5.94 36.55 -21.25
CA SER A 6 6.05 35.30 -22.00
C SER A 6 5.21 34.22 -21.32
N ALA A 7 4.04 33.92 -21.89
CA ALA A 7 3.21 32.79 -21.50
C ALA A 7 3.51 31.62 -22.45
N ASP A 8 4.48 30.78 -22.08
CA ASP A 8 4.64 29.44 -22.64
C ASP A 8 4.73 28.45 -21.47
N ALA A 9 3.59 28.25 -20.81
CA ALA A 9 3.38 27.02 -20.04
C ALA A 9 2.97 25.95 -21.04
N ALA A 10 3.97 25.26 -21.61
CA ALA A 10 3.74 24.12 -22.49
C ALA A 10 2.84 23.10 -21.78
N ALA A 11 1.78 22.66 -22.47
CA ALA A 11 0.91 21.61 -21.98
C ALA A 11 1.75 20.35 -21.65
N PRO A 12 1.44 19.63 -20.55
CA PRO A 12 2.21 18.44 -20.19
C PRO A 12 2.15 17.44 -21.34
N ALA A 13 3.33 16.97 -21.76
CA ALA A 13 3.45 15.96 -22.80
C ALA A 13 2.60 14.73 -22.43
N PRO A 14 1.92 14.11 -23.40
CA PRO A 14 1.10 12.93 -23.12
C PRO A 14 1.96 11.81 -22.54
N THR A 15 1.49 11.21 -21.45
CA THR A 15 2.18 10.08 -20.81
C THR A 15 2.35 8.95 -21.83
N PRO A 16 3.58 8.43 -22.03
CA PRO A 16 3.80 7.35 -22.98
C PRO A 16 3.07 6.07 -22.53
N PRO A 17 2.64 5.21 -23.46
CA PRO A 17 1.99 3.96 -23.11
C PRO A 17 2.95 3.03 -22.38
N LEU A 18 2.45 2.21 -21.47
CA LEU A 18 3.24 1.16 -20.83
C LEU A 18 3.71 0.13 -21.87
N VAL A 19 4.89 -0.45 -21.65
CA VAL A 19 5.33 -1.63 -22.42
C VAL A 19 4.25 -2.72 -22.36
N PRO A 20 3.87 -3.37 -23.48
CA PRO A 20 2.73 -4.29 -23.51
C PRO A 20 2.75 -5.41 -22.46
N LEU A 21 3.93 -5.96 -22.17
CA LEU A 21 4.11 -6.98 -21.14
C LEU A 21 3.77 -6.45 -19.73
N ILE A 22 4.29 -5.26 -19.40
CA ILE A 22 4.03 -4.58 -18.13
C ILE A 22 2.55 -4.19 -18.04
N ALA A 23 1.99 -3.64 -19.12
CA ALA A 23 0.58 -3.28 -19.20
C ALA A 23 -0.35 -4.48 -18.95
N THR A 24 0.04 -5.67 -19.42
CA THR A 24 -0.70 -6.92 -19.21
C THR A 24 -0.71 -7.33 -17.75
N GLN A 25 0.46 -7.31 -17.09
CA GLN A 25 0.56 -7.63 -15.66
C GLN A 25 -0.20 -6.61 -14.80
N LEU A 26 -0.07 -5.31 -15.09
CA LEU A 26 -0.80 -4.26 -14.37
C LEU A 26 -2.32 -4.39 -14.55
N LYS A 27 -2.79 -4.67 -15.76
CA LYS A 27 -4.21 -4.92 -16.01
C LYS A 27 -4.71 -6.15 -15.26
N PHE A 28 -3.91 -7.21 -15.21
CA PHE A 28 -4.25 -8.43 -14.47
C PHE A 28 -4.39 -8.13 -12.97
N LEU A 29 -3.43 -7.41 -12.38
CA LEU A 29 -3.49 -6.92 -10.99
C LEU A 29 -4.80 -6.19 -10.70
N LEU A 30 -5.12 -5.16 -11.48
CA LEU A 30 -6.31 -4.32 -11.26
C LEU A 30 -7.63 -5.06 -11.46
N THR A 31 -7.63 -6.14 -12.24
CA THR A 31 -8.84 -6.93 -12.53
C THR A 31 -9.07 -8.02 -11.49
N ASN A 32 -8.00 -8.63 -10.98
CA ASN A 32 -8.08 -9.84 -10.15
C ASN A 32 -7.78 -9.59 -8.67
N SER A 33 -7.25 -8.43 -8.30
CA SER A 33 -7.02 -8.12 -6.88
C SER A 33 -8.34 -8.03 -6.13
N SER A 34 -8.35 -8.59 -4.92
CA SER A 34 -9.43 -8.40 -3.95
C SER A 34 -9.39 -7.02 -3.27
N LEU A 35 -8.31 -6.27 -3.48
CA LEU A 35 -8.08 -4.96 -2.89
C LEU A 35 -8.33 -3.84 -3.92
N PRO A 36 -8.87 -2.69 -3.50
CA PRO A 36 -9.06 -1.53 -4.37
C PRO A 36 -7.73 -0.80 -4.67
N ILE A 37 -6.82 -1.45 -5.38
CA ILE A 37 -5.51 -0.89 -5.78
C ILE A 37 -5.71 0.26 -6.76
N LYS A 38 -4.95 1.35 -6.56
CA LYS A 38 -4.97 2.54 -7.41
C LYS A 38 -3.66 2.69 -8.17
N VAL A 39 -3.73 3.06 -9.44
CA VAL A 39 -2.57 3.56 -10.19
C VAL A 39 -2.53 5.07 -10.00
N VAL A 40 -1.50 5.57 -9.33
CA VAL A 40 -1.38 6.99 -8.98
C VAL A 40 -0.71 7.76 -10.12
N GLN A 41 0.38 7.20 -10.65
CA GLN A 41 1.12 7.80 -11.74
C GLN A 41 1.82 6.72 -12.57
N ILE A 42 2.07 7.04 -13.84
CA ILE A 42 2.83 6.22 -14.79
C ILE A 42 3.87 7.14 -15.43
N TRP A 43 5.12 6.69 -15.52
CA TRP A 43 6.20 7.45 -16.15
C TRP A 43 7.23 6.56 -16.82
N SER A 44 8.08 7.18 -17.64
CA SER A 44 9.17 6.50 -18.32
C SER A 44 10.48 6.71 -17.55
N GLY A 45 11.20 5.62 -17.29
CA GLY A 45 12.61 5.65 -16.89
C GLY A 45 13.58 5.64 -18.06
N CYS A 46 13.08 5.56 -19.31
CA CYS A 46 13.91 5.45 -20.50
C CYS A 46 14.04 6.80 -21.21
N SER A 47 15.27 7.16 -21.60
CA SER A 47 15.57 8.39 -22.34
C SER A 47 14.89 8.46 -23.72
N SER A 48 14.48 7.31 -24.29
CA SER A 48 13.77 7.27 -25.56
C SER A 48 12.34 7.84 -25.48
N GLY A 49 11.76 7.92 -24.28
CA GLY A 49 10.40 8.41 -24.04
C GLY A 49 9.28 7.63 -24.75
N ARG A 50 9.59 6.53 -25.45
CA ARG A 50 8.63 5.80 -26.30
C ARG A 50 7.63 4.99 -25.48
N TYR A 51 8.10 4.42 -24.36
CA TYR A 51 7.29 3.61 -23.47
C TYR A 51 7.50 4.02 -22.02
N ALA A 52 6.43 3.96 -21.24
CA ALA A 52 6.51 3.92 -19.79
C ALA A 52 6.84 2.50 -19.32
N ASP A 53 7.55 2.42 -18.21
CA ASP A 53 7.96 1.19 -17.54
C ASP A 53 7.86 1.31 -16.02
N ARG A 54 7.43 2.46 -15.51
CA ARG A 54 7.35 2.72 -14.07
C ARG A 54 5.97 3.23 -13.71
N PHE A 55 5.52 2.85 -12.52
CA PHE A 55 4.23 3.30 -11.99
C PHE A 55 4.21 3.25 -10.47
N THR A 56 3.38 4.10 -9.87
CA THR A 56 3.15 4.14 -8.43
C THR A 56 1.80 3.51 -8.16
N LEU A 57 1.79 2.53 -7.27
CA LEU A 57 0.56 1.94 -6.77
C LEU A 57 0.21 2.53 -5.40
N GLY A 58 -1.04 2.95 -5.26
CA GLY A 58 -1.67 3.10 -3.95
C GLY A 58 -2.23 1.75 -3.55
N ILE A 59 -1.66 1.15 -2.50
CA ILE A 59 -2.06 -0.15 -1.96
C ILE A 59 -2.86 0.09 -0.66
N PRO A 60 -4.12 -0.38 -0.59
CA PRO A 60 -4.95 -0.20 0.60
C PRO A 60 -4.35 -0.85 1.84
N PHE A 61 -4.21 -0.08 2.91
CA PHE A 61 -3.73 -0.54 4.21
C PHE A 61 -4.23 0.36 5.33
N CYS A 62 -4.77 -0.23 6.40
CA CYS A 62 -5.26 0.46 7.60
C CYS A 62 -6.23 1.62 7.28
N LEU A 63 -7.16 1.38 6.33
CA LEU A 63 -8.13 2.34 5.78
C LEU A 63 -7.50 3.59 5.15
N ASP A 64 -6.26 3.48 4.71
CA ASP A 64 -5.53 4.47 3.92
C ASP A 64 -4.80 3.75 2.77
N TYR A 65 -3.82 4.43 2.17
CA TYR A 65 -2.97 3.88 1.11
C TYR A 65 -1.50 4.06 1.46
N VAL A 66 -0.73 2.98 1.28
CA VAL A 66 0.72 3.09 1.13
C VAL A 66 1.05 3.24 -0.34
N TYR A 67 2.07 4.03 -0.65
CA TYR A 67 2.44 4.38 -2.01
C TYR A 67 3.81 3.82 -2.34
N TRP A 68 3.84 2.84 -3.24
CA TRP A 68 5.08 2.18 -3.67
C TRP A 68 5.28 2.32 -5.16
N ASP A 69 6.53 2.56 -5.54
CA ASP A 69 6.92 2.68 -6.94
C ASP A 69 7.44 1.33 -7.43
N PHE A 70 6.89 0.87 -8.56
CA PHE A 70 7.32 -0.33 -9.26
C PHE A 70 8.12 0.09 -10.49
N LEU A 71 9.38 -0.35 -10.54
CA LEU A 71 10.37 0.06 -11.51
C LEU A 71 10.71 -1.13 -12.40
N TYR A 72 10.02 -1.25 -13.55
CA TYR A 72 10.51 -2.12 -14.60
C TYR A 72 11.55 -1.40 -15.46
N ASN A 73 12.20 -2.18 -16.33
CA ASN A 73 13.07 -1.68 -17.37
C ASN A 73 12.45 -1.93 -18.74
N ALA A 74 12.11 -0.85 -19.46
CA ALA A 74 11.47 -0.93 -20.78
C ALA A 74 12.29 -1.74 -21.81
N MET A 75 13.62 -1.74 -21.66
CA MET A 75 14.53 -2.48 -22.55
C MET A 75 14.65 -3.96 -22.16
N HIS A 76 14.31 -4.30 -20.92
CA HIS A 76 14.41 -5.65 -20.36
C HIS A 76 13.11 -6.03 -19.62
N PRO A 77 11.93 -5.99 -20.27
CA PRO A 77 10.64 -6.09 -19.58
C PRO A 77 10.35 -7.50 -19.02
N LYS A 78 11.22 -8.48 -19.29
CA LYS A 78 11.15 -9.84 -18.76
C LYS A 78 11.77 -9.97 -17.36
N VAL A 79 12.58 -9.01 -16.96
CA VAL A 79 13.18 -8.96 -15.61
C VAL A 79 12.12 -8.49 -14.62
N ALA A 80 12.17 -9.01 -13.40
CA ALA A 80 11.29 -8.58 -12.31
C ALA A 80 11.46 -7.07 -12.03
N PRO A 81 10.42 -6.38 -11.56
CA PRO A 81 10.54 -4.99 -11.18
C PRO A 81 11.34 -4.82 -9.88
N ASP A 82 12.03 -3.70 -9.75
CA ASP A 82 12.47 -3.20 -8.44
C ASP A 82 11.31 -2.45 -7.77
N VAL A 83 11.31 -2.38 -6.44
CA VAL A 83 10.27 -1.68 -5.68
C VAL A 83 10.90 -0.64 -4.76
N ILE A 84 10.39 0.59 -4.79
CA ILE A 84 10.76 1.66 -3.86
C ILE A 84 9.57 1.92 -2.95
N PHE A 85 9.79 1.79 -1.63
CA PHE A 85 8.78 2.08 -0.61
C PHE A 85 8.70 3.58 -0.32
N GLY A 86 7.51 4.06 0.03
CA GLY A 86 7.21 5.47 0.19
C GLY A 86 7.89 6.13 1.40
N GLN A 87 7.74 7.45 1.51
CA GLN A 87 8.21 8.19 2.68
C GLN A 87 7.53 7.68 3.96
N GLY A 88 8.33 7.40 4.99
CA GLY A 88 7.87 6.80 6.24
C GLY A 88 8.08 5.28 6.33
N ASP A 89 8.35 4.62 5.20
CA ASP A 89 8.57 3.16 5.13
C ASP A 89 10.04 2.78 4.88
N GLU A 90 10.99 3.70 5.13
CA GLU A 90 12.42 3.49 4.83
C GLU A 90 13.04 2.29 5.58
N GLY A 91 12.50 1.99 6.77
CA GLY A 91 12.90 0.83 7.56
C GLY A 91 12.25 -0.49 7.15
N PHE A 92 11.33 -0.48 6.17
CA PHE A 92 10.72 -1.68 5.64
C PHE A 92 11.62 -2.27 4.54
N GLN A 93 12.40 -3.29 4.89
CA GLN A 93 13.33 -3.96 3.98
C GLN A 93 12.97 -5.45 3.82
N PRO A 94 11.77 -5.75 3.31
CA PRO A 94 11.21 -7.10 3.32
C PRO A 94 12.12 -8.11 2.63
N LEU A 95 12.77 -7.76 1.51
CA LEU A 95 13.57 -8.70 0.73
C LEU A 95 14.87 -9.10 1.44
N VAL A 96 15.46 -8.20 2.22
CA VAL A 96 16.66 -8.49 3.02
C VAL A 96 16.25 -9.35 4.22
N ASP A 97 15.23 -8.93 4.96
CA ASP A 97 14.71 -9.66 6.12
C ASP A 97 14.24 -11.08 5.76
N TYR A 98 13.64 -11.26 4.59
CA TYR A 98 13.15 -12.56 4.12
C TYR A 98 14.30 -13.51 3.78
N ASP A 99 15.37 -13.01 3.16
CA ASP A 99 16.56 -13.80 2.83
C ASP A 99 17.34 -14.20 4.07
N GLU A 100 17.57 -13.26 5.01
CA GLU A 100 18.24 -13.53 6.29
C GLU A 100 17.49 -14.56 7.15
N SER A 101 16.15 -14.60 7.04
CA SER A 101 15.31 -15.61 7.71
C SER A 101 15.34 -17.00 7.04
N GLY A 102 16.12 -17.18 5.98
CA GLY A 102 16.21 -18.43 5.20
C GLY A 102 14.98 -18.69 4.32
N ASN A 103 14.13 -17.67 4.11
CA ASN A 103 12.91 -17.77 3.32
C ASN A 103 13.03 -17.11 1.93
N GLY A 104 14.20 -16.57 1.57
CA GLY A 104 14.41 -15.90 0.27
C GLY A 104 13.99 -16.75 -0.93
N GLY A 105 14.26 -18.06 -0.89
CA GLY A 105 13.84 -19.01 -1.93
C GLY A 105 12.33 -19.28 -2.01
N LYS A 106 11.51 -18.74 -1.10
CA LYS A 106 10.04 -18.83 -1.13
C LYS A 106 9.39 -17.59 -1.71
N SER A 107 10.14 -16.50 -1.91
CA SER A 107 9.59 -15.25 -2.44
C SER A 107 9.13 -15.43 -3.89
N CYS A 108 8.04 -14.76 -4.25
CA CYS A 108 7.58 -14.71 -5.63
C CYS A 108 8.65 -14.14 -6.60
N LEU A 109 9.57 -13.30 -6.12
CA LEU A 109 10.68 -12.76 -6.92
C LEU A 109 11.75 -13.81 -7.24
N ALA A 110 11.99 -14.77 -6.35
CA ALA A 110 12.94 -15.86 -6.58
C ALA A 110 12.47 -16.82 -7.69
N HIS A 111 11.17 -16.83 -7.98
CA HIS A 111 10.52 -17.67 -8.98
C HIS A 111 9.80 -16.84 -10.05
N TRP A 112 10.28 -15.62 -10.30
CA TRP A 112 9.63 -14.69 -11.24
C TRP A 112 9.49 -15.30 -12.64
N ASP A 113 8.25 -15.50 -13.09
CA ASP A 113 7.93 -15.89 -14.47
C ASP A 113 7.20 -14.75 -15.18
N TYR A 114 7.89 -14.07 -16.08
CA TYR A 114 7.32 -12.97 -16.86
C TYR A 114 6.14 -13.39 -17.75
N ARG A 115 5.98 -14.70 -18.02
CA ARG A 115 4.86 -15.24 -18.82
C ARG A 115 3.59 -15.39 -18.00
N ASP A 116 3.72 -15.46 -16.66
CA ASP A 116 2.58 -15.46 -15.77
C ASP A 116 2.04 -14.03 -15.62
N PRO A 117 0.82 -13.71 -16.10
CA PRO A 117 0.23 -12.39 -15.91
C PRO A 117 -0.02 -12.08 -14.43
N GLY A 118 -0.07 -13.10 -13.56
CA GLY A 118 -0.26 -12.98 -12.11
C GLY A 118 0.98 -12.56 -11.32
N GLY A 119 2.17 -12.53 -11.90
CA GLY A 119 3.42 -12.27 -11.16
C GLY A 119 3.40 -10.97 -10.34
N LEU A 120 2.90 -9.87 -10.92
CA LEU A 120 2.77 -8.59 -10.22
C LEU A 120 1.73 -8.63 -9.09
N LEU A 121 0.65 -9.40 -9.25
CA LEU A 121 -0.35 -9.59 -8.20
C LEU A 121 0.24 -10.33 -7.01
N CYS A 122 0.93 -11.44 -7.26
CA CYS A 122 1.63 -12.19 -6.22
C CYS A 122 2.63 -11.31 -5.46
N LEU A 123 3.39 -10.46 -6.18
CA LEU A 123 4.35 -9.54 -5.57
C LEU A 123 3.68 -8.50 -4.67
N VAL A 124 2.61 -7.85 -5.13
CA VAL A 124 1.89 -6.86 -4.33
C VAL A 124 1.27 -7.49 -3.08
N GLU A 125 0.68 -8.68 -3.21
CA GLU A 125 0.08 -9.41 -2.09
C GLU A 125 1.14 -9.86 -1.07
N GLU A 126 2.27 -10.41 -1.53
CA GLU A 126 3.40 -10.80 -0.67
C GLU A 126 3.96 -9.60 0.09
N LEU A 127 4.30 -8.51 -0.60
CA LEU A 127 4.82 -7.31 0.04
C LEU A 127 3.84 -6.71 1.04
N ARG A 128 2.54 -6.71 0.73
CA ARG A 128 1.51 -6.22 1.66
C ARG A 128 1.43 -7.06 2.93
N LEU A 129 1.51 -8.39 2.82
CA LEU A 129 1.54 -9.28 3.99
C LEU A 129 2.77 -9.00 4.86
N LEU A 130 3.94 -8.83 4.25
CA LEU A 130 5.17 -8.48 4.96
C LEU A 130 5.05 -7.11 5.64
N TYR A 131 4.40 -6.15 4.99
CA TYR A 131 4.19 -4.81 5.53
C TYR A 131 3.25 -4.82 6.76
N ILE A 132 2.20 -5.64 6.75
CA ILE A 132 1.33 -5.85 7.93
C ILE A 132 2.15 -6.35 9.12
N GLU A 133 3.01 -7.36 8.91
CA GLU A 133 3.85 -7.92 9.97
C GLU A 133 4.93 -6.94 10.44
N TYR A 134 5.51 -6.16 9.52
CA TYR A 134 6.42 -5.08 9.84
C TYR A 134 5.76 -4.04 10.77
N GLN A 135 4.56 -3.57 10.43
CA GLN A 135 3.83 -2.60 11.24
C GLN A 135 3.46 -3.15 12.61
N LYS A 136 3.06 -4.43 12.72
CA LYS A 136 2.86 -5.09 14.01
C LYS A 136 4.13 -5.07 14.88
N LYS A 137 5.29 -5.41 14.30
CA LYS A 137 6.58 -5.37 15.01
C LYS A 137 6.96 -3.96 15.45
N LEU A 138 6.62 -2.92 14.69
CA LEU A 138 6.82 -1.53 15.12
C LEU A 138 5.94 -1.19 16.33
N VAL A 139 4.67 -1.58 16.29
CA VAL A 139 3.72 -1.38 17.37
C VAL A 139 4.15 -2.10 18.66
N GLU A 140 4.72 -3.31 18.56
CA GLU A 140 5.25 -4.05 19.73
C GLU A 140 6.40 -3.33 20.44
N LYS A 141 7.15 -2.49 19.73
CA LYS A 141 8.28 -1.72 20.28
C LYS A 141 7.86 -0.48 21.06
N VAL A 142 6.58 -0.10 21.03
CA VAL A 142 6.05 1.07 21.73
C VAL A 142 6.24 0.92 23.25
N ASP A 143 6.98 1.81 23.88
CA ASP A 143 7.31 1.74 25.32
C ASP A 143 6.32 2.49 26.23
N ASP A 144 5.02 2.38 25.93
CA ASP A 144 3.95 2.90 26.76
C ASP A 144 3.08 1.73 27.25
N ALA A 145 3.09 1.49 28.56
CA ALA A 145 2.39 0.36 29.18
C ALA A 145 0.85 0.45 29.02
N ARG A 146 0.29 1.66 28.96
CA ARG A 146 -1.14 1.86 28.77
C ARG A 146 -1.52 1.60 27.32
N LEU A 147 -0.73 2.12 26.38
CA LEU A 147 -0.92 1.91 24.95
C LEU A 147 -0.78 0.42 24.59
N LYS A 148 0.24 -0.26 25.12
CA LYS A 148 0.42 -1.72 25.00
C LYS A 148 -0.81 -2.51 25.46
N PHE A 149 -1.40 -2.14 26.61
CA PHE A 149 -2.58 -2.82 27.14
C PHE A 149 -3.79 -2.69 26.19
N GLU A 150 -4.08 -1.47 25.73
CA GLU A 150 -5.20 -1.21 24.81
C GLU A 150 -5.00 -1.96 23.48
N ILE A 151 -3.79 -1.89 22.93
CA ILE A 151 -3.42 -2.58 21.69
C ILE A 151 -3.51 -4.09 21.83
N SER A 152 -3.05 -4.68 22.95
CA SER A 152 -3.13 -6.14 23.16
C SER A 152 -4.56 -6.68 23.15
N THR A 153 -5.52 -5.86 23.56
CA THR A 153 -6.94 -6.22 23.56
C THR A 153 -7.50 -6.24 22.13
N VAL A 154 -6.98 -5.38 21.26
CA VAL A 154 -7.43 -5.23 19.87
C VAL A 154 -6.71 -6.23 18.96
N LEU A 155 -5.39 -6.39 19.07
CA LEU A 155 -4.57 -7.26 18.20
C LEU A 155 -5.02 -8.73 18.15
N ALA A 156 -5.74 -9.21 19.16
CA ALA A 156 -6.26 -10.57 19.21
C ALA A 156 -7.36 -10.86 18.17
N LYS A 157 -7.95 -9.82 17.56
CA LYS A 157 -9.06 -10.00 16.63
C LYS A 157 -8.57 -10.15 15.18
N GLU A 158 -9.16 -11.14 14.49
CA GLU A 158 -8.78 -11.52 13.14
C GLU A 158 -9.05 -10.40 12.13
N GLY A 159 -8.15 -10.25 11.15
CA GLY A 159 -8.27 -9.27 10.07
C GLY A 159 -7.97 -7.82 10.46
N ILE A 160 -7.43 -7.57 11.66
CA ILE A 160 -7.04 -6.22 12.08
C ILE A 160 -5.76 -5.78 11.39
N GLU A 161 -5.78 -4.54 10.91
CA GLU A 161 -4.61 -3.85 10.39
C GLU A 161 -4.21 -2.73 11.33
N VAL A 162 -2.95 -2.73 11.74
CA VAL A 162 -2.37 -1.72 12.63
C VAL A 162 -1.25 -0.98 11.93
N SER A 163 -1.10 0.31 12.20
CA SER A 163 -0.05 1.15 11.65
C SER A 163 0.53 2.04 12.73
N MET A 164 1.85 2.04 12.84
CA MET A 164 2.58 3.05 13.60
C MET A 164 2.63 4.34 12.77
N VAL A 165 2.19 5.44 13.36
CA VAL A 165 2.24 6.77 12.78
C VAL A 165 3.26 7.57 13.57
N SER A 166 4.47 7.68 13.02
CA SER A 166 5.47 8.62 13.54
C SER A 166 5.22 9.99 12.89
N SER A 167 5.01 11.02 13.71
CA SER A 167 4.93 12.39 13.20
C SER A 167 5.99 13.25 13.88
N THR A 168 6.66 14.09 13.07
CA THR A 168 7.73 14.97 13.55
C THR A 168 7.18 15.92 14.62
N GLY A 169 7.58 15.69 15.87
CA GLY A 169 7.21 16.54 17.01
C GLY A 169 5.95 16.13 17.77
N ARG A 170 5.40 14.91 17.58
CA ARG A 170 4.37 14.33 18.47
C ARG A 170 4.81 12.97 18.99
N SER A 171 4.17 12.54 20.08
CA SER A 171 4.27 11.19 20.62
C SER A 171 3.84 10.14 19.60
N ASP A 172 4.39 8.94 19.72
CA ASP A 172 4.02 7.79 18.90
C ASP A 172 2.50 7.56 18.93
N GLU A 173 1.92 7.44 17.74
CA GLU A 173 0.50 7.19 17.54
C GLU A 173 0.29 5.85 16.84
N VAL A 174 -0.62 5.05 17.36
CA VAL A 174 -1.01 3.78 16.77
C VAL A 174 -2.40 3.90 16.20
N LYS A 175 -2.49 3.67 14.89
CA LYS A 175 -3.74 3.59 14.13
C LYS A 175 -4.15 2.14 13.98
N PHE A 176 -5.43 1.84 14.15
CA PHE A 176 -5.98 0.52 13.90
C PHE A 176 -7.24 0.59 13.04
N ALA A 177 -7.37 -0.39 12.16
CA ALA A 177 -8.55 -0.67 11.37
C ALA A 177 -9.07 -2.05 11.76
N VAL A 178 -10.24 -2.06 12.41
CA VAL A 178 -10.85 -3.28 12.93
C VAL A 178 -12.05 -3.64 12.07
N PRO A 179 -12.05 -4.79 11.38
CA PRO A 179 -13.25 -5.23 10.69
C PRO A 179 -14.36 -5.44 11.72
N LEU A 180 -15.48 -4.74 11.55
CA LEU A 180 -16.71 -5.10 12.25
C LEU A 180 -17.18 -6.45 11.69
N LEU A 181 -17.95 -7.20 12.49
CA LEU A 181 -18.41 -8.57 12.20
C LEU A 181 -18.75 -8.81 10.73
N ASP A 182 -18.63 -10.06 10.28
CA ASP A 182 -19.04 -10.54 8.94
C ASP A 182 -20.54 -10.28 8.68
N LEU A 183 -20.87 -9.03 8.40
CA LEU A 183 -22.15 -8.56 7.95
C LEU A 183 -22.15 -8.73 6.44
N ASP A 184 -22.98 -9.64 5.95
CA ASP A 184 -23.23 -9.75 4.51
C ASP A 184 -24.09 -8.56 4.06
N LEU A 185 -23.41 -7.44 3.80
CA LEU A 185 -24.02 -6.21 3.32
C LEU A 185 -24.70 -6.38 1.96
N LYS A 186 -24.34 -7.43 1.19
CA LYS A 186 -25.00 -7.76 -0.08
C LYS A 186 -26.48 -8.10 0.13
N MET A 187 -26.80 -8.68 1.29
CA MET A 187 -28.17 -9.00 1.69
C MET A 187 -28.93 -7.79 2.24
N MET A 188 -28.22 -6.71 2.62
CA MET A 188 -28.82 -5.50 3.19
C MET A 188 -29.23 -4.47 2.13
N VAL A 189 -28.56 -4.44 0.97
CA VAL A 189 -28.89 -3.50 -0.12
C VAL A 189 -29.09 -4.24 -1.45
N PRO A 190 -30.33 -4.69 -1.75
CA PRO A 190 -30.64 -5.39 -2.99
C PRO A 190 -30.37 -4.52 -4.22
N GLY A 191 -29.70 -5.08 -5.23
CA GLY A 191 -29.47 -4.43 -6.53
C GLY A 191 -28.20 -3.58 -6.63
N CYS A 192 -27.36 -3.53 -5.58
CA CYS A 192 -26.09 -2.82 -5.64
C CYS A 192 -25.05 -3.54 -6.52
N PRO A 193 -24.35 -2.83 -7.44
CA PRO A 193 -23.40 -3.42 -8.39
C PRO A 193 -21.99 -3.62 -7.78
N TRP A 194 -21.92 -4.08 -6.54
CA TRP A 194 -20.65 -4.22 -5.83
C TRP A 194 -19.81 -5.34 -6.46
N LYS A 195 -18.59 -4.99 -6.87
CA LYS A 195 -17.63 -5.95 -7.44
C LYS A 195 -16.84 -6.72 -6.37
N LEU A 196 -16.71 -6.13 -5.18
CA LEU A 196 -15.96 -6.67 -4.06
C LEU A 196 -16.88 -6.85 -2.83
N PRO A 197 -16.61 -7.86 -1.97
CA PRO A 197 -17.29 -7.98 -0.68
C PRO A 197 -17.11 -6.70 0.14
N GLN A 198 -18.21 -6.12 0.61
CA GLN A 198 -18.17 -4.92 1.42
C GLN A 198 -17.91 -5.28 2.88
N LYS A 199 -17.04 -4.51 3.52
CA LYS A 199 -16.66 -4.70 4.93
C LYS A 199 -16.74 -3.37 5.65
N ILE A 200 -17.42 -3.35 6.80
CA ILE A 200 -17.40 -2.19 7.68
C ILE A 200 -16.18 -2.30 8.58
N HIS A 201 -15.42 -1.24 8.70
CA HIS A 201 -14.30 -1.17 9.63
C HIS A 201 -14.55 -0.08 10.67
N LEU A 202 -14.09 -0.31 11.89
CA LEU A 202 -13.92 0.71 12.90
C LEU A 202 -12.47 1.17 12.85
N GLN A 203 -12.27 2.47 12.67
CA GLN A 203 -10.96 3.08 12.81
C GLN A 203 -10.81 3.62 14.23
N GLY A 204 -9.63 3.49 14.80
CA GLY A 204 -9.29 4.19 16.02
C GLY A 204 -7.82 4.58 16.05
N PHE A 205 -7.54 5.54 16.92
CA PHE A 205 -6.24 6.14 17.12
C PHE A 205 -5.94 6.10 18.61
N CYS A 206 -4.74 5.67 18.97
CA CYS A 206 -4.24 5.74 20.33
C CYS A 206 -2.92 6.51 20.32
N HIS A 207 -2.79 7.50 21.19
CA HIS A 207 -1.56 8.27 21.34
C HIS A 207 -0.90 7.92 22.68
N ALA A 208 0.43 7.88 22.70
CA ALA A 208 1.17 7.93 23.95
C ALA A 208 1.01 9.34 24.57
N PHE A 209 0.37 9.42 25.75
CA PHE A 209 0.19 10.69 26.46
C PHE A 209 1.10 10.75 27.68
N ASP A 210 1.87 11.83 27.81
CA ASP A 210 2.63 12.14 29.04
C ASP A 210 1.74 12.34 30.29
N ASN A 211 0.40 12.40 30.16
CA ASN A 211 -0.51 12.82 31.24
C ASN A 211 -1.85 12.05 31.37
N GLY A 212 -1.93 10.79 30.92
CA GLY A 212 -2.97 9.86 31.40
C GLY A 212 -4.44 10.14 31.03
N GLN A 213 -4.74 10.91 29.98
CA GLN A 213 -6.09 11.05 29.43
C GLN A 213 -6.16 10.67 27.95
N LEU A 214 -7.12 9.81 27.59
CA LEU A 214 -7.35 9.26 26.24
C LEU A 214 -8.19 10.21 25.37
N GLY A 215 -7.74 10.42 24.13
CA GLY A 215 -8.48 11.09 23.05
C GLY A 215 -9.36 10.13 22.25
N TYR A 216 -10.46 10.65 21.70
CA TYR A 216 -11.68 9.95 21.26
C TYR A 216 -11.59 9.07 19.99
N PHE A 217 -12.50 8.09 19.93
CA PHE A 217 -12.84 7.24 18.79
C PHE A 217 -13.51 8.03 17.65
N ALA A 218 -13.06 7.83 16.41
CA ALA A 218 -13.75 8.30 15.20
C ALA A 218 -14.02 7.11 14.27
N GLY A 219 -15.27 6.67 14.18
CA GLY A 219 -15.68 5.61 13.26
C GLY A 219 -15.82 6.14 11.84
N HIS A 220 -15.13 5.52 10.87
CA HIS A 220 -15.24 5.83 9.45
C HIS A 220 -15.73 4.61 8.66
N ILE A 221 -16.81 4.77 7.90
CA ILE A 221 -17.36 3.74 7.01
C ILE A 221 -16.68 3.89 5.65
N SER A 222 -15.88 2.92 5.22
CA SER A 222 -15.35 2.83 3.85
C SER A 222 -16.08 1.75 3.06
N GLY A 223 -16.54 2.07 1.85
CA GLY A 223 -17.10 1.12 0.88
C GLY A 223 -16.31 1.05 -0.42
#